data_AF-A0A954RJG8-F1
#
_entry.id   AF-A0A954RJG8-F1
#
_cell.length_a   1.000
_cell.length_b   1.000
_cell.length_c   1.000
_cell.angle_alpha   90.00
_cell.angle_beta   90.00
_cell.angle_gamma   90.00
#
_symmetry.space_group_name_H-M   'P 1'
#
loop_
_entity.id
_entity.type
_entity.pdbx_description
1 polymer ?
#
loop_
_entity_poly.entity_id
_entity_poly.type
_entity_poly.pdbx_seq_one_letter_code
_entity_poly.pdbx_strand_id
1 'polypeptide(L)'
;MKPTTQEHTASGDTGQTSLVSGANLRALILAVCVLTLGVIWCTVVLHSPVQSVGSPLADFAVPYVYQHVVIAHLLGVIPLMFWLSSFVTRKLRGRGIAVVIMLLVGAVVALIAAKAAPPVSESLSGILGGDIWLADAIRLVFAGVMMLPWCFAAATVLPWPNDGGRMLFFDGLIVVLLAYLPALHVHQVIERKLLMADESRRNDQFATELTYCRQLQALGQRDRGGVLLASYAAELGQRVAIVRNAVESPLPASPTDADRLERARRYYQLGEFDAARQALGQLPKTNPQAAVRIGLMSELSGNWRQAAADYAAALTLLAGADQSDQSDQTDQSDRSDRSDLHLMRLSLERRVNNLRRLGRYREAEQELRAALERWPAARDAVLLQLGYHFKMAGRHHDASEYFHQAAALNPQYDPVVQRELMELRNQAEGCIFGIGAADRSVRSD
;
A
#
# COMPACT_ATOMS: atom_id res chain seq x y z
N MET A 1 70.13 16.92 73.93
CA MET A 1 69.81 15.65 73.22
C MET A 1 68.30 15.49 73.20
N LYS A 2 67.68 15.71 72.04
CA LYS A 2 66.26 15.49 71.73
C LYS A 2 66.20 14.61 70.47
N PRO A 3 65.36 13.56 70.43
CA PRO A 3 65.41 12.57 69.37
C PRO A 3 64.71 13.04 68.10
N THR A 4 65.36 12.71 66.99
CA THR A 4 64.99 12.87 65.58
C THR A 4 63.74 12.04 65.26
N THR A 5 62.71 12.68 64.70
CA THR A 5 61.51 12.00 64.20
C THR A 5 61.78 11.53 62.77
N GLN A 6 61.83 10.21 62.56
CA GLN A 6 61.98 9.56 61.26
C GLN A 6 60.69 9.65 60.44
N GLU A 7 60.81 10.24 59.26
CA GLU A 7 59.85 10.17 58.15
C GLU A 7 59.83 8.75 57.58
N HIS A 8 58.70 8.05 57.74
CA HIS A 8 58.40 6.81 57.02
C HIS A 8 57.55 7.15 55.79
N THR A 9 58.20 7.29 54.63
CA THR A 9 57.54 7.32 53.32
C THR A 9 57.09 5.91 52.95
N ALA A 10 55.84 5.58 53.28
CA ALA A 10 55.17 4.39 52.77
C ALA A 10 54.80 4.62 51.30
N SER A 11 55.68 4.16 50.40
CA SER A 11 55.42 3.98 48.97
C SER A 11 54.37 2.87 48.79
N GLY A 12 53.11 3.23 48.98
CA GLY A 12 51.97 2.41 48.60
C GLY A 12 51.78 2.47 47.08
N ASP A 13 52.36 1.52 46.37
CA ASP A 13 52.07 1.21 44.98
C ASP A 13 50.63 0.65 44.90
N THR A 14 49.65 1.54 45.02
CA THR A 14 48.24 1.21 44.82
C THR A 14 48.06 0.96 43.34
N GLY A 15 48.01 -0.33 43.00
CA GLY A 15 47.82 -0.84 41.64
C GLY A 15 46.85 0.02 40.84
N GLN A 16 47.41 0.71 39.84
CA GLN A 16 46.69 1.23 38.69
C GLN A 16 46.12 0.03 37.93
N THR A 17 45.08 -0.59 38.49
CA THR A 17 44.12 -1.34 37.67
C THR A 17 43.53 -0.31 36.73
N SER A 18 43.99 -0.38 35.49
CA SER A 18 43.60 0.47 34.38
C SER A 18 42.08 0.52 34.31
N LEU A 19 41.51 1.55 34.93
CA LEU A 19 40.18 2.05 34.65
C LEU A 19 40.11 2.20 33.13
N VAL A 20 39.45 1.25 32.48
CA VAL A 20 39.05 1.35 31.09
C VAL A 20 38.52 2.76 30.92
N SER A 21 39.24 3.58 30.16
CA SER A 21 38.92 5.01 30.08
C SER A 21 37.46 5.14 29.64
N GLY A 22 36.71 6.06 30.23
CA GLY A 22 35.28 6.24 29.91
C GLY A 22 35.02 6.43 28.40
N ALA A 23 36.03 6.84 27.64
CA ALA A 23 36.00 6.93 26.18
C ALA A 23 35.89 5.54 25.50
N ASN A 24 36.65 4.55 25.95
CA ASN A 24 36.63 3.19 25.39
C ASN A 24 35.27 2.52 25.62
N LEU A 25 34.65 2.74 26.78
CA LEU A 25 33.31 2.21 27.07
C LEU A 25 32.24 2.86 26.20
N ARG A 26 32.29 4.18 25.98
CA ARG A 26 31.35 4.88 25.10
C ARG A 26 31.48 4.42 23.64
N ALA A 27 32.70 4.24 23.14
CA ALA A 27 32.95 3.72 21.80
C ALA A 27 32.41 2.30 21.63
N LEU A 28 32.59 1.42 22.64
CA LEU A 28 32.04 0.07 22.62
C LEU A 28 30.50 0.07 22.61
N ILE A 29 29.86 0.90 23.45
CA ILE A 29 28.40 1.02 23.48
C ILE A 29 27.86 1.49 22.13
N LEU A 30 28.49 2.50 21.52
CA LEU A 30 28.10 2.99 20.20
C LEU A 30 28.26 1.91 19.12
N ALA A 31 29.38 1.20 19.09
CA ALA A 31 29.63 0.13 18.13
C ALA A 31 28.60 -1.00 18.24
N VAL A 32 28.28 -1.42 19.48
CA VAL A 32 27.23 -2.43 19.73
C VAL A 32 25.88 -1.92 19.22
N CYS A 33 25.50 -0.68 19.52
CA CYS A 33 24.22 -0.10 19.08
C CYS A 33 24.10 -0.01 17.55
N VAL A 34 25.16 0.39 16.86
CA VAL A 34 25.17 0.48 15.40
C VAL A 34 25.04 -0.93 14.79
N LEU A 35 25.76 -1.90 15.32
CA LEU A 35 25.78 -3.27 14.79
C LEU A 35 24.43 -3.96 14.97
N THR A 36 23.79 -3.77 16.12
CA THR A 36 22.47 -4.33 16.41
C THR A 36 21.32 -3.60 15.70
N LEU A 37 21.37 -2.27 15.59
CA LEU A 37 20.43 -1.52 14.74
C LEU A 37 20.58 -1.93 13.28
N GLY A 38 21.81 -2.16 12.81
CA GLY A 38 22.09 -2.70 11.49
C GLY A 38 21.49 -4.09 11.29
N VAL A 39 21.60 -4.99 12.27
CA VAL A 39 20.97 -6.33 12.21
C VAL A 39 19.45 -6.22 12.21
N ILE A 40 18.85 -5.43 13.09
CA ILE A 40 17.38 -5.22 13.13
C ILE A 40 16.90 -4.59 11.83
N TRP A 41 17.62 -3.61 11.30
CA TRP A 41 17.31 -3.01 10.01
C TRP A 41 17.42 -4.05 8.90
N CYS A 42 18.51 -4.83 8.82
CA CYS A 42 18.64 -5.89 7.82
C CYS A 42 17.58 -6.99 7.94
N THR A 43 17.15 -7.36 9.14
CA THR A 43 16.11 -8.38 9.33
C THR A 43 14.70 -7.84 9.06
N VAL A 44 14.42 -6.57 9.41
CA VAL A 44 13.10 -5.97 9.19
C VAL A 44 12.95 -5.44 7.76
N VAL A 45 14.00 -4.86 7.18
CA VAL A 45 13.98 -4.17 5.89
C VAL A 45 14.39 -5.06 4.74
N LEU A 46 15.47 -5.86 4.87
CA LEU A 46 15.95 -6.68 3.76
C LEU A 46 15.25 -8.03 3.66
N HIS A 47 14.68 -8.54 4.76
CA HIS A 47 14.03 -9.85 4.80
C HIS A 47 12.49 -9.79 4.83
N SER A 48 11.87 -8.61 4.76
CA SER A 48 10.43 -8.55 4.52
C SER A 48 10.21 -8.73 3.01
N PRO A 49 9.68 -9.88 2.54
CA PRO A 49 9.41 -10.08 1.14
C PRO A 49 8.25 -9.17 0.77
N VAL A 50 8.60 -7.96 0.35
CA VAL A 50 7.69 -7.08 -0.36
C VAL A 50 7.38 -7.82 -1.67
N GLN A 51 6.22 -8.50 -1.68
CA GLN A 51 5.42 -8.94 -2.85
C GLN A 51 5.35 -10.43 -3.21
N SER A 52 6.14 -11.37 -2.67
CA SER A 52 5.90 -12.79 -2.98
C SER A 52 4.88 -13.40 -2.03
N VAL A 53 3.59 -13.28 -2.39
CA VAL A 53 2.51 -14.07 -1.80
C VAL A 53 2.88 -15.56 -1.93
N GLY A 54 3.18 -16.21 -0.80
CA GLY A 54 3.52 -17.65 -0.75
C GLY A 54 4.89 -18.01 -0.19
N SER A 55 5.75 -17.04 0.17
CA SER A 55 6.99 -17.39 0.88
C SER A 55 6.69 -17.71 2.35
N PRO A 56 7.24 -18.79 2.93
CA PRO A 56 7.11 -19.11 4.37
C PRO A 56 7.75 -18.06 5.29
N LEU A 57 8.47 -17.07 4.72
CA LEU A 57 9.00 -15.91 5.46
C LEU A 57 8.01 -14.75 5.57
N ALA A 58 6.88 -14.78 4.84
CA ALA A 58 5.81 -13.79 4.97
C ALA A 58 5.14 -13.82 6.36
N ASP A 59 5.30 -14.93 7.09
CA ASP A 59 4.74 -15.13 8.44
C ASP A 59 5.43 -14.27 9.52
N PHE A 60 6.59 -13.66 9.22
CA PHE A 60 7.29 -12.77 10.16
C PHE A 60 6.71 -11.34 10.23
N ALA A 61 5.74 -10.98 9.39
CA ALA A 61 5.20 -9.62 9.33
C ALA A 61 4.14 -9.30 10.40
N VAL A 62 3.72 -10.27 11.21
CA VAL A 62 2.71 -10.08 12.25
C VAL A 62 3.36 -9.42 13.48
N PRO A 63 2.82 -8.33 14.07
CA PRO A 63 1.47 -7.75 13.92
C PRO A 63 1.31 -6.60 12.91
N TYR A 64 2.34 -6.21 12.16
CA TYR A 64 2.34 -4.95 11.40
C TYR A 64 1.93 -5.08 9.93
N VAL A 65 2.03 -6.28 9.34
CA VAL A 65 1.74 -6.65 7.94
C VAL A 65 2.64 -5.97 6.90
N TYR A 66 2.93 -4.68 7.09
CA TYR A 66 3.70 -3.85 6.18
C TYR A 66 4.90 -3.22 6.88
N GLN A 67 6.01 -3.13 6.16
CA GLN A 67 7.23 -2.48 6.64
C GLN A 67 7.01 -1.01 7.03
N HIS A 68 6.23 -0.25 6.25
CA HIS A 68 5.95 1.15 6.58
C HIS A 68 5.14 1.31 7.87
N VAL A 69 4.26 0.35 8.19
CA VAL A 69 3.52 0.34 9.46
C VAL A 69 4.47 0.05 10.63
N VAL A 70 5.42 -0.89 10.49
CA VAL A 70 6.48 -1.12 11.49
C VAL A 70 7.27 0.16 11.72
N ILE A 71 7.76 0.80 10.66
CA ILE A 71 8.58 2.02 10.73
C ILE A 71 7.80 3.13 11.44
N ALA A 72 6.53 3.34 11.09
CA ALA A 72 5.71 4.35 11.74
C ALA A 72 5.64 4.12 13.26
N HIS A 73 5.40 2.88 13.71
CA HIS A 73 5.35 2.55 15.13
C HIS A 73 6.70 2.69 15.82
N LEU A 74 7.78 2.20 15.22
CA LEU A 74 9.13 2.35 15.77
C LEU A 74 9.50 3.83 15.96
N LEU A 75 9.19 4.68 14.99
CA LEU A 75 9.40 6.12 15.10
C LEU A 75 8.49 6.75 16.17
N GLY A 76 7.23 6.35 16.23
CA GLY A 76 6.27 6.85 17.21
C GLY A 76 6.63 6.53 18.66
N VAL A 77 7.29 5.39 18.93
CA VAL A 77 7.68 4.99 20.30
C VAL A 77 9.01 5.55 20.77
N ILE A 78 9.89 6.03 19.88
CA ILE A 78 11.23 6.54 20.26
C ILE A 78 11.15 7.57 21.39
N PRO A 79 10.32 8.63 21.32
CA PRO A 79 10.24 9.64 22.37
C PRO A 79 9.82 9.05 23.71
N LEU A 80 8.81 8.18 23.71
CA LEU A 80 8.31 7.51 24.92
C LEU A 80 9.38 6.61 25.55
N MET A 81 10.03 5.78 24.73
CA MET A 81 11.06 4.86 25.19
C MET A 81 12.30 5.62 25.67
N PHE A 82 12.71 6.67 24.98
CA PHE A 82 13.82 7.52 25.38
C PHE A 82 13.52 8.22 26.72
N TRP A 83 12.31 8.73 26.91
CA TRP A 83 11.87 9.30 28.18
C TRP A 83 11.93 8.27 29.32
N LEU A 84 11.38 7.08 29.12
CA LEU A 84 11.38 5.99 30.10
C LEU A 84 12.81 5.55 30.44
N SER A 85 13.64 5.32 29.43
CA SER A 85 15.06 4.98 29.57
C SER A 85 15.83 6.02 30.38
N SER A 86 15.52 7.30 30.19
CA SER A 86 16.20 8.40 30.87
C SER A 86 15.82 8.49 32.34
N PHE A 87 14.57 8.20 32.67
CA PHE A 87 14.14 8.06 34.06
C PHE A 87 14.86 6.91 34.77
N VAL A 88 15.02 5.76 34.12
CA VAL A 88 15.68 4.59 34.69
C VAL A 88 17.19 4.81 34.82
N THR A 89 17.85 5.36 33.81
CA THR A 89 19.31 5.63 33.83
C THR A 89 19.71 6.63 34.91
N ARG A 90 18.87 7.64 35.21
CA ARG A 90 19.11 8.58 36.32
C ARG A 90 19.24 7.87 37.66
N LYS A 91 18.47 6.82 37.91
CA LYS A 91 18.55 6.01 39.14
C LYS A 91 19.76 5.05 39.16
N LEU A 92 20.33 4.72 38.01
CA LEU A 92 21.40 3.74 37.85
C LEU A 92 22.80 4.36 37.65
N ARG A 93 22.94 5.67 37.85
CA ARG A 93 24.18 6.42 37.61
C ARG A 93 25.35 5.79 38.39
N GLY A 94 26.37 5.31 37.67
CA GLY A 94 27.60 4.73 38.25
C GLY A 94 27.84 3.23 38.01
N ARG A 95 26.90 2.49 37.38
CA ARG A 95 27.05 1.04 37.13
C ARG A 95 27.12 0.68 35.64
N GLY A 96 28.30 0.83 35.03
CA GLY A 96 28.51 0.50 33.60
C GLY A 96 28.13 -0.94 33.22
N ILE A 97 28.36 -1.90 34.11
CA ILE A 97 27.99 -3.32 33.91
C ILE A 97 26.47 -3.49 33.75
N ALA A 98 25.66 -2.72 34.49
CA ALA A 98 24.20 -2.81 34.40
C ALA A 98 23.67 -2.41 33.02
N VAL A 99 24.36 -1.48 32.34
CA VAL A 99 23.99 -1.04 30.98
C VAL A 99 24.22 -2.16 29.96
N VAL A 100 25.35 -2.85 30.06
CA VAL A 100 25.68 -3.97 29.16
C VAL A 100 24.71 -5.14 29.36
N ILE A 101 24.39 -5.49 30.61
CA ILE A 101 23.41 -6.53 30.91
C ILE A 101 22.03 -6.14 30.35
N MET A 102 21.59 -4.90 30.53
CA MET A 102 20.32 -4.41 29.97
C MET A 102 20.28 -4.47 28.44
N LEU A 103 21.38 -4.15 27.77
CA LEU A 103 21.49 -4.27 26.31
C LEU A 103 21.37 -5.72 25.84
N LEU A 104 22.05 -6.66 26.51
CA LEU A 104 21.99 -8.08 26.18
C LEU A 104 20.59 -8.65 26.43
N VAL A 105 20.01 -8.36 27.60
CA VAL A 105 18.63 -8.77 27.91
C VAL A 105 17.65 -8.16 26.92
N GLY A 106 17.81 -6.88 26.61
CA GLY A 106 17.00 -6.16 25.63
C GLY A 106 17.05 -6.78 24.23
N ALA A 107 18.24 -7.14 23.75
CA ALA A 107 18.42 -7.81 22.47
C ALA A 107 17.77 -9.20 22.46
N VAL A 108 17.90 -9.97 23.55
CA VAL A 108 17.24 -11.27 23.70
C VAL A 108 15.71 -11.12 23.72
N VAL A 109 15.18 -10.15 24.47
CA VAL A 109 13.74 -9.86 24.52
C VAL A 109 13.22 -9.42 23.15
N ALA A 110 13.94 -8.56 22.42
CA ALA A 110 13.57 -8.16 21.07
C ALA A 110 13.55 -9.35 20.11
N LEU A 111 14.52 -10.27 20.22
CA LEU A 111 14.57 -11.50 19.42
C LEU A 111 13.41 -12.45 19.75
N ILE A 112 13.08 -12.61 21.04
CA ILE A 112 11.94 -13.41 21.49
C ILE A 112 10.64 -12.78 21.00
N ALA A 113 10.47 -11.46 21.16
CA ALA A 113 9.30 -10.73 20.69
C ALA A 113 9.11 -10.90 19.17
N ALA A 114 10.18 -10.77 18.38
CA ALA A 114 10.13 -10.98 16.94
C ALA A 114 9.70 -12.40 16.55
N LYS A 115 10.14 -13.43 17.29
CA LYS A 115 9.74 -14.83 17.03
C LYS A 115 8.36 -15.19 17.57
N ALA A 116 7.94 -14.57 18.68
CA ALA A 116 6.67 -14.84 19.34
C ALA A 116 5.50 -14.02 18.75
N ALA A 117 5.79 -12.98 17.96
CA ALA A 117 4.79 -12.07 17.44
C ALA A 117 3.66 -12.77 16.63
N PRO A 118 3.93 -13.75 15.74
CA PRO A 118 2.87 -14.43 15.00
C PRO A 118 1.86 -15.18 15.88
N PRO A 119 2.26 -16.15 16.73
CA PRO A 119 1.30 -16.90 17.56
C PRO A 119 0.61 -16.01 18.61
N VAL A 120 1.30 -14.98 19.11
CA VAL A 120 0.74 -14.01 20.06
C VAL A 120 -0.34 -13.18 19.40
N SER A 121 -0.10 -12.66 18.19
CA SER A 121 -1.10 -11.88 17.47
C SER A 121 -2.29 -12.71 17.02
N GLU A 122 -2.11 -13.96 16.62
CA GLU A 122 -3.22 -14.85 16.28
C GLU A 122 -4.11 -15.09 17.50
N SER A 123 -3.50 -15.45 18.63
CA SER A 123 -4.21 -15.64 19.91
C SER A 123 -4.92 -14.35 20.37
N LEU A 124 -4.25 -13.21 20.27
CA LEU A 124 -4.81 -11.91 20.65
C LEU A 124 -5.97 -11.50 19.73
N SER A 125 -5.89 -11.75 18.43
CA SER A 125 -6.96 -11.41 17.48
C SER A 125 -8.28 -12.12 17.78
N GLY A 126 -8.21 -13.37 18.25
CA GLY A 126 -9.37 -14.14 18.69
C GLY A 126 -9.98 -13.62 19.98
N ILE A 127 -9.16 -13.29 20.97
CA ILE A 127 -9.62 -12.83 22.30
C ILE A 127 -10.21 -11.42 22.23
N LEU A 128 -9.59 -10.53 21.48
CA LEU A 128 -9.66 -9.09 21.75
C LEU A 128 -10.81 -8.32 21.10
N GLY A 129 -11.84 -8.96 20.57
CA GLY A 129 -12.92 -8.16 20.01
C GLY A 129 -12.52 -7.35 18.75
N GLY A 130 -11.27 -7.45 18.28
CA GLY A 130 -10.68 -6.81 17.08
C GLY A 130 -11.05 -5.34 17.01
N ASP A 131 -10.97 -4.75 18.18
CA ASP A 131 -10.82 -3.33 18.33
C ASP A 131 -9.49 -2.92 17.69
N ILE A 132 -9.57 -2.10 16.65
CA ILE A 132 -8.42 -1.55 15.93
C ILE A 132 -7.48 -0.84 16.91
N TRP A 133 -8.05 -0.13 17.90
CA TRP A 133 -7.29 0.59 18.91
C TRP A 133 -6.44 -0.34 19.78
N LEU A 134 -6.97 -1.51 20.09
CA LEU A 134 -6.25 -2.48 20.91
C LEU A 134 -5.16 -3.19 20.11
N ALA A 135 -5.41 -3.50 18.83
CA ALA A 135 -4.38 -4.01 17.94
C ALA A 135 -3.22 -3.01 17.79
N ASP A 136 -3.52 -1.72 17.65
CA ASP A 136 -2.51 -0.65 17.62
C ASP A 136 -1.78 -0.48 18.96
N ALA A 137 -2.47 -0.61 20.09
CA ALA A 137 -1.82 -0.60 21.40
C ALA A 137 -0.82 -1.75 21.56
N ILE A 138 -1.16 -2.96 21.10
CA ILE A 138 -0.25 -4.11 21.09
C ILE A 138 0.97 -3.81 20.21
N ARG A 139 0.77 -3.28 19.00
CA ARG A 139 1.86 -2.84 18.12
C ARG A 139 2.77 -1.83 18.81
N LEU A 140 2.20 -0.83 19.48
CA LEU A 140 2.95 0.16 20.23
C LEU A 140 3.79 -0.47 21.35
N VAL A 141 3.24 -1.45 22.08
CA VAL A 141 3.96 -2.20 23.11
C VAL A 141 5.12 -2.99 22.49
N PHE A 142 4.88 -3.72 21.40
CA PHE A 142 5.92 -4.48 20.70
C PHE A 142 7.04 -3.57 20.18
N ALA A 143 6.69 -2.46 19.52
CA ALA A 143 7.66 -1.47 19.06
C ALA A 143 8.44 -0.89 20.24
N GLY A 144 7.77 -0.57 21.35
CA GLY A 144 8.39 -0.09 22.58
C GLY A 144 9.42 -1.08 23.14
N VAL A 145 9.04 -2.35 23.26
CA VAL A 145 9.94 -3.44 23.70
C VAL A 145 11.16 -3.56 22.79
N MET A 146 10.99 -3.45 21.47
CA MET A 146 12.11 -3.48 20.52
C MET A 146 13.02 -2.26 20.60
N MET A 147 12.46 -1.07 20.92
CA MET A 147 13.21 0.19 20.94
C MET A 147 13.85 0.52 22.30
N LEU A 148 13.33 -0.05 23.39
CA LEU A 148 13.78 0.22 24.75
C LEU A 148 15.29 0.03 24.96
N PRO A 149 15.96 -1.04 24.45
CA PRO A 149 17.39 -1.24 24.68
C PRO A 149 18.24 -0.15 24.02
N TRP A 150 17.85 0.28 22.81
CA TRP A 150 18.52 1.34 22.05
C TRP A 150 18.34 2.69 22.72
N CYS A 151 17.12 2.98 23.16
CA CYS A 151 16.82 4.19 23.91
C CYS A 151 17.61 4.25 25.23
N PHE A 152 17.79 3.10 25.89
CA PHE A 152 18.59 3.01 27.11
C PHE A 152 20.07 3.29 26.85
N ALA A 153 20.66 2.67 25.84
CA ALA A 153 22.05 2.96 25.47
C ALA A 153 22.25 4.41 25.06
N ALA A 154 21.35 4.97 24.24
CA ALA A 154 21.40 6.37 23.84
C ALA A 154 21.33 7.31 25.05
N ALA A 155 20.43 7.06 26.01
CA ALA A 155 20.29 7.84 27.23
C ALA A 155 21.53 7.81 28.14
N THR A 156 22.35 6.76 28.07
CA THR A 156 23.62 6.69 28.83
C THR A 156 24.77 7.46 28.18
N VAL A 157 24.73 7.66 26.86
CA VAL A 157 25.79 8.32 26.10
C VAL A 157 25.51 9.81 25.96
N LEU A 158 24.25 10.20 25.76
CA LEU A 158 23.86 11.59 25.53
C LEU A 158 23.82 12.38 26.85
N PRO A 159 24.53 13.53 26.94
CA PRO A 159 24.50 14.37 28.13
C PRO A 159 23.12 15.01 28.28
N TRP A 160 22.41 14.68 29.36
CA TRP A 160 21.13 15.32 29.64
C TRP A 160 21.34 16.74 30.17
N PRO A 161 20.63 17.76 29.65
CA PRO A 161 20.63 19.09 30.25
C PRO A 161 20.09 18.98 31.69
N ASN A 162 20.84 19.50 32.66
CA ASN A 162 20.52 19.40 34.10
C ASN A 162 19.31 20.26 34.55
N ASP A 163 18.64 20.95 33.62
CA ASP A 163 17.57 21.88 33.96
C ASP A 163 16.28 21.13 34.33
N GLY A 164 16.01 21.12 35.64
CA GLY A 164 14.99 20.31 36.29
C GLY A 164 13.55 20.57 35.82
N GLY A 165 12.80 19.47 35.67
CA GLY A 165 11.35 19.40 35.82
C GLY A 165 10.49 19.91 34.67
N ARG A 166 10.81 21.07 34.06
CA ARG A 166 9.92 21.74 33.09
C ARG A 166 9.78 21.01 31.75
N MET A 167 10.74 20.17 31.37
CA MET A 167 10.63 19.33 30.17
C MET A 167 9.51 18.27 30.28
N LEU A 168 9.28 17.71 31.48
CA LEU A 168 8.43 16.52 31.64
C LEU A 168 6.95 16.70 31.25
N PHE A 169 6.40 17.91 31.34
CA PHE A 169 4.97 18.14 31.05
C PHE A 169 4.69 18.37 29.56
N PHE A 170 5.56 19.14 28.87
CA PHE A 170 5.48 19.28 27.41
C PHE A 170 5.88 17.98 26.71
N ASP A 171 6.83 17.23 27.27
CA ASP A 171 7.24 15.92 26.76
C ASP A 171 6.09 14.91 26.81
N GLY A 172 5.27 14.90 27.86
CA GLY A 172 4.15 13.96 27.98
C GLY A 172 3.09 14.15 26.88
N LEU A 173 2.70 15.40 26.59
CA LEU A 173 1.74 15.69 25.52
C LEU A 173 2.33 15.38 24.14
N ILE A 174 3.60 15.73 23.90
CA ILE A 174 4.30 15.41 22.66
C ILE A 174 4.38 13.88 22.48
N VAL A 175 4.65 13.14 23.55
CA VAL A 175 4.70 11.67 23.54
C VAL A 175 3.34 11.06 23.19
N VAL A 176 2.25 11.55 23.78
CA VAL A 176 0.89 11.10 23.44
C VAL A 176 0.56 11.39 21.98
N LEU A 177 0.89 12.59 21.50
CA LEU A 177 0.64 13.00 20.12
C LEU A 177 1.47 12.18 19.12
N LEU A 178 2.73 11.88 19.44
CA LEU A 178 3.60 11.05 18.61
C LEU A 178 3.21 9.57 18.65
N ALA A 179 2.65 9.07 19.76
CA ALA A 179 2.08 7.73 19.84
C ALA A 179 0.76 7.59 19.05
N TYR A 180 0.06 8.70 18.79
CA TYR A 180 -1.17 8.72 17.98
C TYR A 180 -0.91 8.67 16.47
N LEU A 181 0.22 9.21 15.99
CA LEU A 181 0.55 9.23 14.55
C LEU A 181 0.61 7.83 13.90
N PRO A 182 1.18 6.78 14.51
CA PRO A 182 1.14 5.42 13.97
C PRO A 182 -0.28 4.88 13.79
N ALA A 183 -1.19 5.15 14.75
CA ALA A 183 -2.58 4.71 14.67
C ALA A 183 -3.31 5.41 13.51
N LEU A 184 -3.12 6.72 13.36
CA LEU A 184 -3.65 7.47 12.21
C LEU A 184 -3.11 6.92 10.88
N HIS A 185 -1.83 6.54 10.84
CA HIS A 185 -1.23 5.95 9.65
C HIS A 185 -1.82 4.56 9.33
N VAL A 186 -2.00 3.68 10.33
CA VAL A 186 -2.66 2.38 10.15
C VAL A 186 -4.07 2.56 9.62
N HIS A 187 -4.82 3.51 10.17
CA HIS A 187 -6.17 3.81 9.70
C HIS A 187 -6.19 4.19 8.20
N GLN A 188 -5.29 5.07 7.76
CA GLN A 188 -5.16 5.41 6.33
C GLN A 188 -4.78 4.22 5.46
N VAL A 189 -3.92 3.32 5.96
CA VAL A 189 -3.57 2.08 5.24
C VAL A 189 -4.79 1.16 5.13
N ILE A 190 -5.58 1.01 6.20
CA ILE A 190 -6.83 0.23 6.19
C ILE A 190 -7.81 0.80 5.15
N GLU A 191 -8.06 2.11 5.16
CA GLU A 191 -8.98 2.75 4.19
C GLU A 191 -8.54 2.51 2.74
N ARG A 192 -7.25 2.72 2.44
CA ARG A 192 -6.71 2.46 1.09
C ARG A 192 -6.88 1.00 0.69
N LYS A 193 -6.71 0.06 1.63
CA LYS A 193 -6.83 -1.37 1.37
C LYS A 193 -8.27 -1.83 1.21
N LEU A 194 -9.21 -1.22 1.93
CA LEU A 194 -10.64 -1.41 1.70
C LEU A 194 -11.03 -0.95 0.29
N LEU A 195 -10.56 0.23 -0.13
CA LEU A 195 -10.78 0.73 -1.49
C LEU A 195 -10.20 -0.23 -2.55
N MET A 196 -8.97 -0.71 -2.36
CA MET A 196 -8.34 -1.68 -3.26
C MET A 196 -9.10 -3.01 -3.29
N ALA A 197 -9.61 -3.49 -2.15
CA ALA A 197 -10.45 -4.68 -2.09
C ALA A 197 -11.80 -4.48 -2.81
N ASP A 198 -12.44 -3.30 -2.68
CA ASP A 198 -13.64 -2.92 -3.43
C ASP A 198 -13.38 -2.87 -4.94
N GLU A 199 -12.23 -2.36 -5.35
CA GLU A 199 -11.81 -2.33 -6.75
C GLU A 199 -11.54 -3.72 -7.30
N SER A 200 -10.77 -4.57 -6.60
CA SER A 200 -10.54 -5.96 -6.99
C SER A 200 -11.84 -6.76 -7.06
N ARG A 201 -12.79 -6.53 -6.13
CA ARG A 201 -14.11 -7.15 -6.16
C ARG A 201 -14.90 -6.77 -7.41
N ARG A 202 -14.96 -5.48 -7.74
CA ARG A 202 -15.64 -4.99 -8.95
C ARG A 202 -15.02 -5.52 -10.24
N ASN A 203 -13.74 -5.88 -10.18
CA ASN A 203 -12.99 -6.46 -11.27
C ASN A 203 -12.95 -8.00 -11.23
N ASP A 204 -13.73 -8.67 -10.37
CA ASP A 204 -13.74 -10.14 -10.20
C ASP A 204 -12.36 -10.77 -9.87
N GLN A 205 -11.43 -10.03 -9.27
CA GLN A 205 -10.10 -10.54 -8.91
C GLN A 205 -10.08 -11.23 -7.54
N PHE A 206 -10.63 -12.44 -7.48
CA PHE A 206 -10.83 -13.15 -6.20
C PHE A 206 -9.54 -13.39 -5.41
N ALA A 207 -8.43 -13.73 -6.08
CA ALA A 207 -7.17 -13.98 -5.38
C ALA A 207 -6.56 -12.69 -4.80
N THR A 208 -6.65 -11.59 -5.55
CA THR A 208 -6.19 -10.28 -5.09
C THR A 208 -7.06 -9.74 -3.97
N GLU A 209 -8.39 -9.86 -4.10
CA GLU A 209 -9.32 -9.49 -3.03
C GLU A 209 -9.07 -10.32 -1.75
N LEU A 210 -8.90 -11.64 -1.88
CA LEU A 210 -8.55 -12.51 -0.75
C LEU A 210 -7.27 -12.05 -0.05
N THR A 211 -6.26 -11.64 -0.84
CA THR A 211 -5.01 -11.11 -0.31
C THR A 211 -5.24 -9.82 0.49
N TYR A 212 -6.04 -8.89 -0.03
CA TYR A 212 -6.40 -7.67 0.71
C TYR A 212 -7.22 -7.95 1.96
N CYS A 213 -8.18 -8.88 1.92
CA CYS A 213 -8.94 -9.29 3.09
C CYS A 213 -8.04 -9.84 4.19
N ARG A 214 -7.09 -10.73 3.86
CA ARG A 214 -6.13 -11.26 4.83
C ARG A 214 -5.22 -10.16 5.40
N GLN A 215 -4.78 -9.23 4.56
CA GLN A 215 -3.99 -8.07 5.00
C GLN A 215 -4.78 -7.17 5.96
N LEU A 216 -6.05 -6.90 5.67
CA LEU A 216 -6.95 -6.14 6.52
C LEU A 216 -7.19 -6.82 7.86
N GLN A 217 -7.42 -8.14 7.86
CA GLN A 217 -7.55 -8.93 9.09
C GLN A 217 -6.30 -8.84 9.96
N ALA A 218 -5.11 -8.95 9.35
CA ALA A 218 -3.85 -8.86 10.08
C ALA A 218 -3.54 -7.41 10.56
N LEU A 219 -4.14 -6.39 9.93
CA LEU A 219 -4.17 -5.03 10.46
C LEU A 219 -5.17 -4.84 11.62
N GLY A 220 -6.00 -5.82 11.92
CA GLY A 220 -7.00 -5.78 12.98
C GLY A 220 -8.40 -5.40 12.52
N GLN A 221 -8.62 -5.19 11.22
CA GLN A 221 -9.95 -4.95 10.68
C GLN A 221 -10.79 -6.24 10.77
N ARG A 222 -11.99 -6.13 11.35
CA ARG A 222 -12.86 -7.30 11.57
C ARG A 222 -13.96 -7.49 10.57
N ASP A 223 -14.64 -6.42 10.23
CA ASP A 223 -15.77 -6.48 9.32
C ASP A 223 -15.64 -5.44 8.21
N ARG A 224 -16.41 -5.67 7.15
CA ARG A 224 -16.59 -4.75 6.04
C ARG A 224 -18.08 -4.66 5.78
N GLY A 225 -18.69 -3.54 6.17
CA GLY A 225 -20.13 -3.34 6.06
C GLY A 225 -20.94 -4.35 6.88
N GLY A 226 -20.47 -4.72 8.07
CA GLY A 226 -21.15 -5.68 8.95
C GLY A 226 -20.91 -7.16 8.63
N VAL A 227 -20.17 -7.47 7.56
CA VAL A 227 -19.77 -8.86 7.24
C VAL A 227 -18.38 -9.13 7.82
N LEU A 228 -18.25 -10.18 8.63
CA LEU A 228 -16.97 -10.61 9.18
C LEU A 228 -15.98 -10.96 8.06
N LEU A 229 -14.84 -10.27 8.03
CA LEU A 229 -13.78 -10.45 7.04
C LEU A 229 -13.21 -11.87 7.05
N ALA A 230 -13.23 -12.57 8.19
CA ALA A 230 -12.78 -13.96 8.27
C ALA A 230 -13.68 -14.92 7.50
N SER A 231 -15.00 -14.80 7.69
CA SER A 231 -15.98 -15.59 6.94
C SER A 231 -15.91 -15.27 5.45
N TYR A 232 -15.78 -13.98 5.12
CA TYR A 232 -15.65 -13.53 3.73
C TYR A 232 -14.36 -14.02 3.06
N ALA A 233 -13.23 -13.97 3.76
CA ALA A 233 -11.95 -14.50 3.26
C ALA A 233 -12.00 -16.03 3.08
N ALA A 234 -12.68 -16.76 3.96
CA ALA A 234 -12.89 -18.20 3.80
C ALA A 234 -13.71 -18.52 2.53
N GLU A 235 -14.79 -17.78 2.30
CA GLU A 235 -15.61 -17.90 1.09
C GLU A 235 -14.80 -17.59 -0.18
N LEU A 236 -14.05 -16.48 -0.18
CA LEU A 236 -13.15 -16.13 -1.28
C LEU A 236 -12.09 -17.21 -1.51
N GLY A 237 -11.56 -17.82 -0.44
CA GLY A 237 -10.63 -18.95 -0.52
C GLY A 237 -11.23 -20.15 -1.25
N GLN A 238 -12.49 -20.48 -0.98
CA GLN A 238 -13.20 -21.55 -1.70
C GLN A 238 -13.40 -21.20 -3.18
N ARG A 239 -13.79 -19.95 -3.49
CA ARG A 239 -13.94 -19.48 -4.88
C ARG A 239 -12.62 -19.55 -5.64
N VAL A 240 -11.51 -19.11 -5.03
CA VAL A 240 -10.16 -19.21 -5.61
C VAL A 240 -9.79 -20.66 -5.89
N ALA A 241 -10.07 -21.59 -4.96
CA ALA A 241 -9.81 -23.01 -5.16
C ALA A 241 -10.62 -23.60 -6.34
N ILE A 242 -11.90 -23.24 -6.47
CA ILE A 242 -12.75 -23.66 -7.60
C ILE A 242 -12.17 -23.15 -8.93
N VAL A 243 -11.83 -21.86 -9.01
CA VAL A 243 -11.25 -21.28 -10.23
C VAL A 243 -9.90 -21.91 -10.56
N ARG A 244 -9.06 -22.19 -9.55
CA ARG A 244 -7.77 -22.87 -9.72
C ARG A 244 -7.92 -24.27 -10.31
N ASN A 245 -8.79 -25.10 -9.73
CA ASN A 245 -9.08 -26.43 -10.28
C ASN A 245 -9.60 -26.36 -11.74
N ALA A 246 -10.35 -25.31 -12.05
CA ALA A 246 -10.92 -25.10 -13.38
C ALA A 246 -9.89 -24.63 -14.43
N VAL A 247 -8.75 -24.04 -14.05
CA VAL A 247 -7.65 -23.72 -14.98
C VAL A 247 -6.66 -24.87 -15.15
N GLU A 248 -6.51 -25.71 -14.13
CA GLU A 248 -5.65 -26.90 -14.16
C GLU A 248 -6.19 -27.99 -15.10
N SER A 249 -7.50 -28.01 -15.33
CA SER A 249 -8.12 -28.88 -16.34
C SER A 249 -7.55 -28.56 -17.74
N PRO A 250 -7.06 -29.53 -18.52
CA PRO A 250 -6.49 -29.27 -19.85
C PRO A 250 -7.56 -28.72 -20.82
N LEU A 251 -7.15 -27.84 -21.76
CA LEU A 251 -8.02 -27.46 -22.88
C LEU A 251 -8.27 -28.67 -23.79
N PRO A 252 -9.39 -28.69 -24.55
CA PRO A 252 -9.50 -29.61 -25.68
C PRO A 252 -8.32 -29.40 -26.65
N ALA A 253 -7.98 -30.44 -27.43
CA ALA A 253 -6.83 -30.42 -28.34
C ALA A 253 -6.88 -29.25 -29.36
N SER A 254 -8.07 -28.79 -29.71
CA SER A 254 -8.32 -27.64 -30.58
C SER A 254 -9.24 -26.65 -29.85
N PRO A 255 -8.68 -25.79 -28.96
CA PRO A 255 -9.49 -24.88 -28.17
C PRO A 255 -10.05 -23.75 -29.04
N THR A 256 -11.34 -23.50 -28.88
CA THR A 256 -12.04 -22.37 -29.52
C THR A 256 -11.58 -21.04 -28.92
N ASP A 257 -11.87 -19.93 -29.62
CA ASP A 257 -11.61 -18.58 -29.10
C ASP A 257 -12.31 -18.34 -27.76
N ALA A 258 -13.54 -18.86 -27.63
CA ALA A 258 -14.31 -18.80 -26.38
C ALA A 258 -13.63 -19.57 -25.25
N ASP A 259 -13.09 -20.76 -25.51
CA ASP A 259 -12.37 -21.54 -24.49
C ASP A 259 -11.11 -20.82 -23.99
N ARG A 260 -10.38 -20.18 -24.91
CA ARG A 260 -9.17 -19.41 -24.59
C ARG A 260 -9.51 -18.14 -23.81
N LEU A 261 -10.55 -17.41 -24.21
CA LEU A 261 -11.06 -16.24 -23.50
C LEU A 261 -11.52 -16.60 -22.08
N GLU A 262 -12.26 -17.71 -21.93
CA GLU A 262 -12.72 -18.18 -20.63
C GLU A 262 -11.55 -18.59 -19.74
N ARG A 263 -10.55 -19.30 -20.29
CA ARG A 263 -9.33 -19.63 -19.55
C ARG A 263 -8.56 -18.38 -19.10
N ALA A 264 -8.40 -17.41 -20.00
CA ALA A 264 -7.75 -16.15 -19.67
C ALA A 264 -8.52 -15.37 -18.59
N ARG A 265 -9.86 -15.38 -18.62
CA ARG A 265 -10.72 -14.81 -17.57
C ARG A 265 -10.43 -15.45 -16.22
N ARG A 266 -10.32 -16.78 -16.15
CA ARG A 266 -10.03 -17.50 -14.90
C ARG A 266 -8.64 -17.18 -14.36
N TYR A 267 -7.61 -17.16 -15.20
CA TYR A 267 -6.28 -16.70 -14.77
C TYR A 267 -6.29 -15.26 -14.28
N TYR A 268 -7.07 -14.39 -14.94
CA TYR A 268 -7.26 -13.01 -14.49
C TYR A 268 -7.95 -12.92 -13.11
N GLN A 269 -8.96 -13.76 -12.84
CA GLN A 269 -9.60 -13.87 -11.51
C GLN A 269 -8.62 -14.34 -10.42
N LEU A 270 -7.60 -15.12 -10.81
CA LEU A 270 -6.51 -15.57 -9.95
C LEU A 270 -5.37 -14.54 -9.81
N GLY A 271 -5.41 -13.42 -10.54
CA GLY A 271 -4.32 -12.45 -10.59
C GLY A 271 -3.08 -12.94 -11.35
N GLU A 272 -3.17 -14.05 -12.07
CA GLU A 272 -2.09 -14.68 -12.83
C GLU A 272 -2.03 -14.08 -14.25
N PHE A 273 -1.68 -12.80 -14.36
CA PHE A 273 -1.78 -12.03 -15.61
C PHE A 273 -0.92 -12.58 -16.75
N ASP A 274 0.27 -13.11 -16.47
CA ASP A 274 1.13 -13.69 -17.51
C ASP A 274 0.56 -14.99 -18.09
N ALA A 275 -0.01 -15.85 -17.23
CA ALA A 275 -0.72 -17.05 -17.67
C ALA A 275 -1.98 -16.69 -18.47
N ALA A 276 -2.70 -15.63 -18.07
CA ALA A 276 -3.84 -15.11 -18.82
C ALA A 276 -3.42 -14.61 -20.22
N ARG A 277 -2.32 -13.87 -20.34
CA ARG A 277 -1.76 -13.44 -21.64
C ARG A 277 -1.37 -14.63 -22.51
N GLN A 278 -0.70 -15.63 -21.91
CA GLN A 278 -0.31 -16.85 -22.62
C GLN A 278 -1.54 -17.63 -23.13
N ALA A 279 -2.60 -17.73 -22.33
CA ALA A 279 -3.85 -18.38 -22.72
C ALA A 279 -4.54 -17.69 -23.91
N LEU A 280 -4.45 -16.37 -24.01
CA LEU A 280 -4.98 -15.61 -25.16
C LEU A 280 -4.12 -15.80 -26.42
N GLY A 281 -2.80 -15.92 -26.29
CA GLY A 281 -1.90 -16.10 -27.42
C GLY A 281 -2.02 -14.98 -28.45
N GLN A 282 -2.39 -15.32 -29.70
CA GLN A 282 -2.53 -14.36 -30.80
C GLN A 282 -3.96 -13.80 -30.95
N LEU A 283 -4.94 -14.26 -30.17
CA LEU A 283 -6.33 -13.78 -30.22
C LEU A 283 -6.49 -12.26 -30.14
N PRO A 284 -5.71 -11.51 -29.34
CA PRO A 284 -5.83 -10.05 -29.26
C PRO A 284 -5.65 -9.33 -30.61
N LYS A 285 -5.07 -9.99 -31.61
CA LYS A 285 -4.89 -9.41 -32.96
C LYS A 285 -6.12 -9.52 -33.84
N THR A 286 -7.07 -10.40 -33.51
CA THR A 286 -8.24 -10.69 -34.35
C THR A 286 -9.56 -10.58 -33.59
N ASN A 287 -9.53 -10.60 -32.25
CA ASN A 287 -10.70 -10.56 -31.40
C ASN A 287 -10.66 -9.32 -30.49
N PRO A 288 -11.63 -8.39 -30.59
CA PRO A 288 -11.62 -7.16 -29.81
C PRO A 288 -11.75 -7.44 -28.30
N GLN A 289 -12.53 -8.44 -27.89
CA GLN A 289 -12.68 -8.82 -26.48
C GLN A 289 -11.34 -9.28 -25.87
N ALA A 290 -10.55 -10.05 -26.63
CA ALA A 290 -9.21 -10.45 -26.21
C ALA A 290 -8.26 -9.25 -26.08
N ALA A 291 -8.33 -8.29 -27.02
CA ALA A 291 -7.54 -7.05 -26.95
C ALA A 291 -7.90 -6.20 -25.71
N VAL A 292 -9.19 -6.03 -25.41
CA VAL A 292 -9.66 -5.33 -24.19
C VAL A 292 -9.13 -6.01 -22.93
N ARG A 293 -9.14 -7.35 -22.89
CA ARG A 293 -8.61 -8.13 -21.75
C ARG A 293 -7.11 -7.90 -21.55
N ILE A 294 -6.32 -7.88 -22.61
CA ILE A 294 -4.88 -7.53 -22.53
C ILE A 294 -4.70 -6.11 -22.01
N GLY A 295 -5.48 -5.14 -22.51
CA GLY A 295 -5.45 -3.76 -22.03
C GLY A 295 -5.73 -3.66 -20.53
N LEU A 296 -6.75 -4.37 -20.03
CA LEU A 296 -7.07 -4.41 -18.59
C LEU A 296 -5.90 -4.99 -17.77
N MET A 297 -5.29 -6.07 -18.23
CA MET A 297 -4.13 -6.67 -17.56
C MET A 297 -2.91 -5.74 -17.54
N SER A 298 -2.64 -5.05 -18.64
CA SER A 298 -1.59 -4.03 -18.73
C SER A 298 -1.85 -2.86 -17.78
N GLU A 299 -3.11 -2.40 -17.69
CA GLU A 299 -3.54 -1.32 -16.79
C GLU A 299 -3.33 -1.68 -15.32
N LEU A 300 -3.75 -2.89 -14.93
CA LEU A 300 -3.61 -3.39 -13.56
C LEU A 300 -2.17 -3.68 -13.16
N SER A 301 -1.30 -3.95 -14.14
CA SER A 301 0.14 -4.08 -13.93
C SER A 301 0.86 -2.72 -13.85
N GLY A 302 0.12 -1.60 -13.93
CA GLY A 302 0.67 -0.24 -13.94
C GLY A 302 1.37 0.15 -15.25
N ASN A 303 1.27 -0.66 -16.30
CA ASN A 303 1.86 -0.37 -17.61
C ASN A 303 0.87 0.42 -18.48
N TRP A 304 0.62 1.67 -18.10
CA TRP A 304 -0.39 2.54 -18.72
C TRP A 304 -0.15 2.77 -20.21
N ARG A 305 1.12 2.81 -20.65
CA ARG A 305 1.48 2.99 -22.07
C ARG A 305 1.06 1.78 -22.91
N GLN A 306 1.39 0.58 -22.44
CA GLN A 306 0.98 -0.65 -23.11
C GLN A 306 -0.54 -0.79 -23.09
N ALA A 307 -1.17 -0.54 -21.94
CA ALA A 307 -2.62 -0.58 -21.80
C ALA A 307 -3.33 0.33 -22.81
N ALA A 308 -2.87 1.58 -22.96
CA ALA A 308 -3.40 2.49 -23.96
C ALA A 308 -3.28 1.92 -25.39
N ALA A 309 -2.13 1.34 -25.75
CA ALA A 309 -1.92 0.72 -27.05
C ALA A 309 -2.85 -0.49 -27.29
N ASP A 310 -3.02 -1.34 -26.29
CA ASP A 310 -3.90 -2.52 -26.34
C ASP A 310 -5.37 -2.11 -26.56
N TYR A 311 -5.84 -1.05 -25.87
CA TYR A 311 -7.19 -0.50 -26.11
C TYR A 311 -7.34 0.16 -27.48
N ALA A 312 -6.29 0.77 -28.04
CA ALA A 312 -6.32 1.24 -29.43
C ALA A 312 -6.48 0.09 -30.42
N ALA A 313 -5.78 -1.03 -30.19
CA ALA A 313 -5.94 -2.22 -31.01
C ALA A 313 -7.38 -2.75 -30.94
N ALA A 314 -7.98 -2.80 -29.75
CA ALA A 314 -9.39 -3.17 -29.57
C ALA A 314 -10.34 -2.26 -30.36
N LEU A 315 -10.16 -0.94 -30.26
CA LEU A 315 -10.98 0.04 -30.99
C LEU A 315 -10.81 -0.08 -32.52
N THR A 316 -9.62 -0.43 -32.99
CA THR A 316 -9.36 -0.66 -34.42
C THR A 316 -10.09 -1.90 -34.92
N LEU A 317 -10.09 -2.99 -34.14
CA LEU A 317 -10.82 -4.21 -34.47
C LEU A 317 -12.33 -3.97 -34.49
N LEU A 318 -12.87 -3.24 -33.51
CA LEU A 318 -14.30 -2.90 -33.44
C LEU A 318 -14.73 -2.01 -34.62
N ALA A 319 -13.91 -1.05 -35.03
CA ALA A 319 -14.20 -0.20 -36.19
C ALA A 319 -14.14 -0.97 -37.53
N GLY A 320 -13.40 -2.08 -37.60
CA GLY A 320 -13.33 -2.94 -38.79
C GLY A 320 -14.54 -3.86 -38.94
N ALA A 321 -15.10 -4.36 -37.83
CA ALA A 321 -16.25 -5.28 -37.84
C ALA A 321 -17.54 -4.63 -38.36
N ASP A 322 -17.75 -3.35 -38.06
CA ASP A 322 -18.93 -2.58 -38.50
C ASP A 322 -19.04 -2.49 -40.04
N GLN A 323 -17.92 -2.62 -40.75
CA GLN A 323 -17.89 -2.54 -42.21
C GLN A 323 -18.25 -3.86 -42.92
N SER A 324 -18.12 -5.01 -42.27
CA SER A 324 -18.34 -6.32 -42.90
C SER A 324 -19.78 -6.84 -42.82
N ASP A 325 -20.57 -6.40 -41.84
CA ASP A 325 -21.85 -7.02 -41.49
C ASP A 325 -23.10 -6.39 -42.13
N GLN A 326 -22.96 -5.36 -42.96
CA GLN A 326 -24.12 -4.65 -43.55
C GLN A 326 -24.91 -5.45 -44.61
N SER A 327 -24.47 -6.65 -45.06
CA SER A 327 -25.08 -7.32 -46.22
C SER A 327 -26.08 -8.45 -45.93
N ASP A 328 -26.19 -8.99 -44.72
CA ASP A 328 -27.10 -10.15 -44.45
C ASP A 328 -27.44 -10.31 -42.95
N GLN A 329 -28.37 -9.52 -42.37
CA GLN A 329 -28.81 -9.73 -40.98
C GLN A 329 -30.30 -9.46 -40.74
N THR A 330 -31.04 -10.51 -40.35
CA THR A 330 -32.33 -10.43 -39.65
C THR A 330 -32.26 -11.34 -38.41
N ASP A 331 -32.39 -10.76 -37.22
CA ASP A 331 -32.56 -11.35 -35.87
C ASP A 331 -31.34 -11.62 -34.95
N GLN A 332 -30.10 -11.80 -35.42
CA GLN A 332 -28.92 -11.95 -34.51
C GLN A 332 -28.10 -10.67 -34.28
N SER A 333 -28.32 -9.63 -35.09
CA SER A 333 -27.63 -8.33 -35.05
C SER A 333 -27.71 -7.66 -33.67
N ASP A 334 -28.91 -7.60 -33.11
CA ASP A 334 -29.21 -6.77 -31.92
C ASP A 334 -28.39 -7.13 -30.67
N ARG A 335 -27.99 -8.41 -30.52
CA ARG A 335 -27.18 -8.84 -29.37
C ARG A 335 -25.70 -8.55 -29.57
N SER A 336 -25.19 -8.73 -30.78
CA SER A 336 -23.79 -8.43 -31.10
C SER A 336 -23.53 -6.93 -30.98
N ASP A 337 -24.41 -6.12 -31.55
CA ASP A 337 -24.30 -4.66 -31.56
C ASP A 337 -24.18 -4.06 -30.16
N ARG A 338 -24.97 -4.58 -29.21
CA ARG A 338 -24.93 -4.13 -27.81
C ARG A 338 -23.62 -4.50 -27.11
N SER A 339 -23.09 -5.69 -27.40
CA SER A 339 -21.82 -6.14 -26.84
C SER A 339 -20.65 -5.33 -27.38
N ASP A 340 -20.63 -5.07 -28.69
CA ASP A 340 -19.57 -4.32 -29.35
C ASP A 340 -19.58 -2.84 -28.95
N LEU A 341 -20.77 -2.25 -28.84
CA LEU A 341 -20.93 -0.90 -28.29
C LEU A 341 -20.41 -0.80 -26.85
N HIS A 342 -20.67 -1.81 -26.01
CA HIS A 342 -20.15 -1.84 -24.65
C HIS A 342 -18.61 -1.94 -24.63
N LEU A 343 -18.02 -2.84 -25.42
CA LEU A 343 -16.56 -2.98 -25.53
C LEU A 343 -15.91 -1.70 -26.06
N MET A 344 -16.55 -1.02 -27.01
CA MET A 344 -16.09 0.25 -27.56
C MET A 344 -16.07 1.36 -26.51
N ARG A 345 -17.18 1.54 -25.78
CA ARG A 345 -17.30 2.52 -24.69
C ARG A 345 -16.22 2.28 -23.62
N LEU A 346 -16.06 1.03 -23.18
CA LEU A 346 -15.06 0.64 -22.19
C LEU A 346 -13.63 0.90 -22.69
N SER A 347 -13.31 0.51 -23.93
CA SER A 347 -11.97 0.67 -24.50
C SER A 347 -11.59 2.14 -24.65
N LEU A 348 -12.52 2.98 -25.12
CA LEU A 348 -12.31 4.42 -25.26
C LEU A 348 -12.06 5.08 -23.90
N GLU A 349 -12.94 4.82 -22.93
CA GLU A 349 -12.79 5.32 -21.56
C GLU A 349 -11.41 4.96 -20.98
N ARG A 350 -11.05 3.68 -21.02
CA ARG A 350 -9.81 3.17 -20.43
C ARG A 350 -8.58 3.72 -21.15
N ARG A 351 -8.58 3.76 -22.49
CA ARG A 351 -7.49 4.34 -23.30
C ARG A 351 -7.25 5.80 -22.92
N VAL A 352 -8.30 6.61 -22.91
CA VAL A 352 -8.22 8.04 -22.63
C VAL A 352 -7.77 8.29 -21.20
N ASN A 353 -8.25 7.51 -20.22
CA ASN A 353 -7.77 7.57 -18.85
C ASN A 353 -6.28 7.22 -18.74
N ASN A 354 -5.81 6.22 -19.47
CA ASN A 354 -4.39 5.84 -19.52
C ASN A 354 -3.53 6.94 -20.17
N LEU A 355 -4.01 7.61 -21.22
CA LEU A 355 -3.32 8.77 -21.79
C LEU A 355 -3.21 9.94 -20.80
N ARG A 356 -4.27 10.23 -20.03
CA ARG A 356 -4.24 11.25 -18.97
C ARG A 356 -3.25 10.91 -17.87
N ARG A 357 -3.21 9.65 -17.42
CA ARG A 357 -2.22 9.17 -16.42
C ARG A 357 -0.77 9.31 -16.90
N LEU A 358 -0.54 9.22 -18.21
CA LEU A 358 0.76 9.46 -18.84
C LEU A 358 1.07 10.96 -19.09
N GLY A 359 0.19 11.88 -18.68
CA GLY A 359 0.34 13.31 -18.96
C GLY A 359 0.07 13.70 -20.42
N ARG A 360 -0.40 12.78 -21.27
CA ARG A 360 -0.65 12.99 -22.71
C ARG A 360 -2.04 13.58 -22.96
N TYR A 361 -2.37 14.69 -22.29
CA TYR A 361 -3.71 15.29 -22.30
C TYR A 361 -4.19 15.69 -23.70
N ARG A 362 -3.31 16.27 -24.53
CA ARG A 362 -3.65 16.68 -25.90
C ARG A 362 -4.09 15.51 -26.77
N GLU A 363 -3.41 14.37 -26.65
CA GLU A 363 -3.77 13.16 -27.39
C GLU A 363 -5.09 12.58 -26.90
N ALA A 364 -5.31 12.58 -25.58
CA ALA A 364 -6.57 12.16 -24.99
C ALA A 364 -7.75 13.00 -25.51
N GLU A 365 -7.58 14.32 -25.66
CA GLU A 365 -8.59 15.21 -26.23
C GLU A 365 -8.84 14.92 -27.72
N GLN A 366 -7.77 14.77 -28.51
CA GLN A 366 -7.86 14.47 -29.95
C GLN A 366 -8.59 13.14 -30.19
N GLU A 367 -8.27 12.10 -29.42
CA GLU A 367 -8.94 10.80 -29.46
C GLU A 367 -10.44 10.92 -29.17
N LEU A 368 -10.82 11.67 -28.13
CA LEU A 368 -12.23 11.89 -27.80
C LEU A 368 -12.98 12.66 -28.89
N ARG A 369 -12.37 13.68 -29.48
CA ARG A 369 -12.99 14.43 -30.59
C ARG A 369 -13.16 13.57 -31.83
N ALA A 370 -12.14 12.79 -32.20
CA ALA A 370 -12.23 11.85 -33.32
C ALA A 370 -13.29 10.76 -33.06
N ALA A 371 -13.44 10.31 -31.81
CA ALA A 371 -14.44 9.33 -31.42
C ALA A 371 -15.88 9.83 -31.57
N LEU A 372 -16.15 11.13 -31.38
CA LEU A 372 -17.48 11.71 -31.62
C LEU A 372 -17.93 11.56 -33.08
N GLU A 373 -16.99 11.68 -34.02
CA GLU A 373 -17.26 11.55 -35.45
C GLU A 373 -17.32 10.08 -35.86
N ARG A 374 -16.39 9.27 -35.37
CA ARG A 374 -16.23 7.87 -35.78
C ARG A 374 -17.31 6.95 -35.19
N TRP A 375 -17.80 7.22 -33.98
CA TRP A 375 -18.72 6.31 -33.28
C TRP A 375 -19.95 7.04 -32.71
N PRO A 376 -20.92 7.41 -33.58
CA PRO A 376 -22.12 8.12 -33.16
C PRO A 376 -22.93 7.38 -32.07
N ALA A 377 -22.93 6.05 -32.07
CA ALA A 377 -23.64 5.22 -31.08
C ALA A 377 -23.04 5.29 -29.65
N ALA A 378 -21.78 5.71 -29.52
CA ALA A 378 -21.10 5.90 -28.24
C ALA A 378 -20.99 7.38 -27.83
N ARG A 379 -21.70 8.29 -28.52
CA ARG A 379 -21.59 9.73 -28.33
C ARG A 379 -21.85 10.17 -26.89
N ASP A 380 -22.84 9.59 -26.22
CA ASP A 380 -23.13 9.80 -24.80
C ASP A 380 -21.92 9.55 -23.90
N ALA A 381 -21.27 8.39 -24.06
CA ALA A 381 -20.09 8.01 -23.30
C ALA A 381 -18.87 8.90 -23.64
N VAL A 382 -18.70 9.28 -24.91
CA VAL A 382 -17.60 10.16 -25.35
C VAL A 382 -17.74 11.56 -24.73
N LEU A 383 -18.98 12.11 -24.71
CA LEU A 383 -19.27 13.40 -24.06
C LEU A 383 -19.00 13.34 -22.55
N LEU A 384 -19.39 12.25 -21.89
CA LEU A 384 -19.09 12.04 -20.47
C LEU A 384 -17.57 12.06 -20.23
N GLN A 385 -16.80 11.40 -21.09
CA GLN A 385 -15.34 11.39 -21.00
C GLN A 385 -14.71 12.76 -21.31
N LEU A 386 -15.27 13.56 -22.22
CA LEU A 386 -14.85 14.96 -22.42
C LEU A 386 -15.11 15.82 -21.18
N GLY A 387 -16.24 15.62 -20.49
CA GLY A 387 -16.52 16.26 -19.20
C GLY A 387 -15.41 15.98 -18.17
N TYR A 388 -15.07 14.70 -17.97
CA TYR A 388 -13.95 14.31 -17.10
C TYR A 388 -12.60 14.89 -17.56
N HIS A 389 -12.35 14.94 -18.88
CA HIS A 389 -11.12 15.50 -19.43
C HIS A 389 -10.95 16.97 -19.03
N PHE A 390 -11.97 17.79 -19.29
CA PHE A 390 -11.91 19.22 -19.00
C PHE A 390 -11.95 19.52 -17.50
N LYS A 391 -12.63 18.69 -16.70
CA LYS A 391 -12.55 18.76 -15.23
C LYS A 391 -11.09 18.61 -14.77
N MET A 392 -10.38 17.58 -15.24
CA MET A 392 -8.97 17.35 -14.87
C MET A 392 -8.03 18.46 -15.38
N ALA A 393 -8.39 19.12 -16.50
CA ALA A 393 -7.64 20.24 -17.04
C ALA A 393 -7.94 21.60 -16.35
N GLY A 394 -8.80 21.63 -15.33
CA GLY A 394 -9.23 22.86 -14.65
C GLY A 394 -10.19 23.74 -15.47
N ARG A 395 -10.69 23.23 -16.61
CA ARG A 395 -11.63 23.92 -17.50
C ARG A 395 -13.07 23.60 -17.09
N HIS A 396 -13.47 24.07 -15.91
CA HIS A 396 -14.72 23.69 -15.25
C HIS A 396 -15.98 24.05 -16.05
N HIS A 397 -15.98 25.18 -16.77
CA HIS A 397 -17.11 25.58 -17.63
C HIS A 397 -17.32 24.57 -18.76
N ASP A 398 -16.29 24.29 -19.57
CA ASP A 398 -16.37 23.29 -20.63
C ASP A 398 -16.77 21.91 -20.08
N ALA A 399 -16.20 21.50 -18.94
CA ALA A 399 -16.54 20.24 -18.28
C ALA A 399 -18.05 20.15 -17.97
N SER A 400 -18.62 21.23 -17.42
CA SER A 400 -20.05 21.27 -17.11
C SER A 400 -20.94 21.17 -18.34
N GLU A 401 -20.57 21.84 -19.45
CA GLU A 401 -21.32 21.75 -20.71
C GLU A 401 -21.33 20.32 -21.26
N TYR A 402 -20.18 19.65 -21.29
CA TYR A 402 -20.08 18.27 -21.76
C TYR A 402 -20.83 17.28 -20.85
N PHE A 403 -20.78 17.48 -19.53
CA PHE A 403 -21.56 16.66 -18.60
C PHE A 403 -23.07 16.81 -18.82
N HIS A 404 -23.58 18.03 -19.02
CA HIS A 404 -24.99 18.26 -19.35
C HIS A 404 -25.39 17.61 -20.67
N GLN A 405 -24.55 17.71 -21.70
CA GLN A 405 -24.81 17.05 -22.99
C GLN A 405 -24.83 15.51 -22.86
N ALA A 406 -23.94 14.93 -22.06
CA ALA A 406 -23.91 13.48 -21.82
C ALA A 406 -25.19 12.99 -21.11
N ALA A 407 -25.59 13.69 -20.04
CA ALA A 407 -26.83 13.43 -19.29
C ALA A 407 -28.09 13.55 -20.18
N ALA A 408 -28.14 14.58 -21.04
CA ALA A 408 -29.26 14.78 -21.97
C ALA A 408 -29.41 13.63 -22.98
N LEU A 409 -28.31 13.04 -23.44
CA LEU A 409 -28.35 11.89 -24.36
C LEU A 409 -28.62 10.56 -23.63
N ASN A 410 -28.13 10.42 -22.40
CA ASN A 410 -28.31 9.22 -21.59
C ASN A 410 -28.63 9.58 -20.13
N PRO A 411 -29.93 9.61 -19.77
CA PRO A 411 -30.37 9.96 -18.41
C PRO A 411 -29.82 9.03 -17.31
N GLN A 412 -29.30 7.84 -17.64
CA GLN A 412 -28.65 6.98 -16.64
C GLN A 412 -27.36 7.60 -16.09
N TYR A 413 -26.78 8.58 -16.79
CA TYR A 413 -25.63 9.33 -16.31
C TYR A 413 -25.97 10.43 -15.30
N ASP A 414 -27.24 10.80 -15.14
CA ASP A 414 -27.67 11.89 -14.26
C ASP A 414 -27.08 11.79 -12.83
N PRO A 415 -27.15 10.65 -12.11
CA PRO A 415 -26.65 10.59 -10.75
C PRO A 415 -25.13 10.82 -10.65
N VAL A 416 -24.38 10.36 -11.66
CA VAL A 416 -22.93 10.57 -11.74
C VAL A 416 -22.62 12.00 -12.12
N VAL A 417 -23.27 12.53 -13.16
CA VAL A 417 -23.11 13.91 -13.63
C VAL A 417 -23.44 14.92 -12.52
N GLN A 418 -24.53 14.73 -11.77
CA GLN A 418 -24.90 15.64 -10.67
C GLN A 418 -23.84 15.68 -9.56
N ARG A 419 -23.23 14.54 -9.25
CA ARG A 419 -22.11 14.47 -8.30
C ARG A 419 -20.91 15.27 -8.81
N GLU A 420 -20.53 15.06 -10.06
CA GLU A 420 -19.40 15.75 -10.69
C GLU A 420 -19.63 17.26 -10.78
N LEU A 421 -20.84 17.70 -11.14
CA LEU A 421 -21.22 19.11 -11.16
C LEU A 421 -21.21 19.74 -9.76
N MET A 422 -21.65 19.00 -8.73
CA MET A 422 -21.56 19.46 -7.34
C MET A 422 -20.10 19.63 -6.89
N GLU A 423 -19.21 18.69 -7.26
CA GLU A 423 -17.78 18.81 -7.00
C GLU A 423 -17.17 20.02 -7.71
N LEU A 424 -17.49 20.23 -8.99
CA LEU A 424 -17.04 21.40 -9.75
C LEU A 424 -17.48 22.71 -9.09
N ARG A 425 -18.73 22.79 -8.61
CA ARG A 425 -19.23 23.97 -7.88
C ARG A 425 -18.47 24.21 -6.57
N ASN A 426 -18.13 23.15 -5.85
CA ASN A 426 -17.38 23.27 -4.59
C ASN A 426 -15.89 23.58 -4.81
N GLN A 427 -15.35 23.36 -6.02
CA GLN A 427 -13.97 23.67 -6.38
C GLN A 427 -13.80 25.09 -6.98
N ALA A 428 -14.88 25.67 -7.53
CA ALA A 428 -14.82 26.89 -8.34
C ALA A 428 -14.56 28.19 -7.55
N GLU A 429 -14.52 28.18 -6.23
CA GLU A 429 -14.35 29.38 -5.42
C GLU A 429 -13.00 29.38 -4.68
N GLY A 430 -11.96 29.96 -5.29
CA GLY A 430 -10.90 30.63 -4.52
C GLY A 430 -9.52 29.97 -4.37
N CYS A 431 -9.22 28.82 -4.99
CA CYS A 431 -7.85 28.28 -4.97
C CYS A 431 -6.92 28.95 -6.01
N ILE A 432 -6.73 30.28 -5.90
CA ILE A 432 -5.67 31.03 -6.60
C ILE A 432 -4.26 30.52 -6.26
N PHE A 433 -4.10 29.70 -5.22
CA PHE A 433 -2.82 29.11 -4.79
C PHE A 433 -2.61 27.63 -5.19
N GLY A 434 -3.46 27.06 -6.06
CA GLY A 434 -3.37 25.64 -6.49
C GLY A 434 -2.30 25.31 -7.54
N ILE A 435 -1.50 26.28 -7.98
CA ILE A 435 -0.38 26.05 -8.92
C ILE A 435 0.83 25.56 -8.12
N GLY A 436 0.92 24.25 -7.85
CA GLY A 436 2.13 23.71 -7.20
C GLY A 436 2.21 22.20 -6.99
N ALA A 437 1.12 21.43 -7.14
CA ALA A 437 1.12 20.01 -6.79
C ALA A 437 1.21 19.02 -7.98
N ALA A 438 1.12 19.48 -9.23
CA ALA A 438 1.10 18.57 -10.39
C ALA A 438 2.47 18.28 -11.04
N ASP A 439 3.58 18.86 -10.55
CA ASP A 439 4.89 18.75 -11.20
C ASP A 439 6.01 18.23 -10.27
N ARG A 440 5.82 17.04 -9.66
CA ARG A 440 6.91 16.36 -8.91
C ARG A 440 7.15 14.88 -9.24
N SER A 441 6.46 14.29 -10.21
CA SER A 441 6.67 12.87 -10.54
C SER A 441 7.36 12.62 -11.90
N VAL A 442 7.83 13.64 -12.61
CA VAL A 442 8.72 13.45 -13.76
C VAL A 442 10.15 13.80 -13.37
N ARG A 443 10.76 12.93 -12.55
CA ARG A 443 12.23 12.83 -12.46
C ARG A 443 12.63 11.60 -13.27
N SER A 444 13.29 11.88 -14.39
CA SER A 444 14.24 11.05 -15.13
C SER A 444 14.41 9.60 -14.69
N ASP A 445 13.96 8.68 -15.55
CA ASP A 445 14.72 7.51 -15.98
C ASP A 445 14.65 7.44 -17.52
#